data_AF-A0A0G3UWE2-F1
#
_entry.id   AF-A0A0G3UWE2-F1
#
_cell.length_a   1.000
_cell.length_b   1.000
_cell.length_c   1.000
_cell.angle_alpha   90.00
_cell.angle_beta   90.00
_cell.angle_gamma   90.00
#
_symmetry.space_group_name_H-M   'P 1'
#
loop_
_entity.id
_entity.type
_entity.pdbx_description
1 polymer ?
#
loop_
_entity_poly.entity_id
_entity_poly.type
_entity_poly.pdbx_seq_one_letter_code
_entity_poly.pdbx_strand_id
1 'polypeptide(L)' 'MVGAERVAAVLMSLFHPERLADLRMQRVNCNNTPAILISGERLEGVFLIEIADGKIINFYAIRNPDKLLAVATLRQISR' A
#
# COMPACT_ATOMS: atom_id res chain seq x y z
N MET A 1 1.64 8.91 22.26
CA MET A 1 0.81 8.90 21.03
C MET A 1 0.18 7.52 20.88
N VAL A 2 -1.16 7.42 20.91
CA VAL A 2 -1.92 6.17 20.75
C VAL A 2 -3.05 6.36 19.73
N GLY A 3 -3.52 5.28 19.11
CA GLY A 3 -4.67 5.33 18.20
C GLY A 3 -4.48 6.22 16.96
N ALA A 4 -5.48 7.05 16.65
CA ALA A 4 -5.56 7.84 15.42
C ALA A 4 -4.39 8.81 15.22
N GLU A 5 -3.91 9.44 16.29
CA GLU A 5 -2.76 10.37 16.22
C GLU A 5 -1.49 9.64 15.76
N ARG A 6 -1.27 8.42 16.27
CA ARG A 6 -0.13 7.58 15.88
C ARG A 6 -0.25 7.10 14.44
N VAL A 7 -1.45 6.70 14.04
CA VAL A 7 -1.73 6.30 12.66
C VAL A 7 -1.49 7.47 11.70
N ALA A 8 -1.96 8.66 12.03
CA ALA A 8 -1.74 9.86 11.22
C ALA A 8 -0.25 10.19 11.08
N ALA A 9 0.51 10.20 12.18
CA ALA A 9 1.94 10.47 12.13
C ALA A 9 2.71 9.46 11.24
N VAL A 10 2.36 8.17 11.32
CA VAL A 10 2.96 7.14 10.46
C VAL A 10 2.59 7.36 9.00
N LEU A 11 1.32 7.64 8.68
CA LEU A 11 0.88 7.88 7.31
C LEU A 11 1.55 9.12 6.70
N MET A 12 1.61 10.22 7.45
CA MET A 12 2.29 11.44 7.00
C MET A 12 3.77 11.21 6.73
N SER A 13 4.44 10.38 7.54
CA SER A 13 5.85 10.02 7.32
C SER A 13 6.05 9.10 6.11
N LEU A 14 5.16 8.12 5.91
CA LEU A 14 5.24 7.16 4.80
C LEU A 14 4.92 7.82 3.45
N PHE A 15 3.90 8.66 3.42
CA PHE A 15 3.40 9.33 2.22
C PHE A 15 3.87 10.79 2.12
N HIS A 16 5.03 11.10 2.71
CA HIS A 16 5.61 12.43 2.60
C HIS A 16 5.89 12.77 1.13
N PRO A 17 5.47 13.94 0.61
CA PRO A 17 5.56 14.27 -0.82
C PRO A 17 6.95 14.08 -1.43
N GLU A 18 8.00 14.51 -0.72
CA GLU A 18 9.38 14.34 -1.18
C GLU A 18 9.79 12.88 -1.36
N ARG A 19 9.25 11.96 -0.55
CA ARG A 19 9.53 10.53 -0.65
C ARG A 19 8.77 9.85 -1.79
N LEU A 20 7.71 10.51 -2.26
CA LEU A 20 6.82 10.00 -3.29
C LEU A 20 7.08 10.63 -4.66
N ALA A 21 7.91 11.67 -4.74
CA ALA A 21 8.11 12.48 -5.94
C ALA A 21 8.45 11.63 -7.18
N ASP A 22 9.28 10.60 -6.99
CA ASP A 22 9.73 9.70 -8.07
C ASP A 22 9.01 8.34 -8.05
N LEU A 23 7.98 8.19 -7.22
CA LEU A 23 7.25 6.93 -7.05
C LEU A 23 5.92 6.95 -7.80
N ARG A 24 5.66 5.86 -8.52
CA ARG A 24 4.39 5.62 -9.19
C ARG A 24 3.42 4.89 -8.27
N MET A 25 2.21 5.42 -8.16
CA MET A 25 1.10 4.79 -7.44
C MET A 25 0.10 4.17 -8.41
N GLN A 26 -0.33 2.95 -8.13
CA GLN A 26 -1.38 2.27 -8.89
C GLN A 26 -2.40 1.63 -7.97
N ARG A 27 -3.67 1.67 -8.38
CA ARG A 27 -4.67 0.77 -7.81
C ARG A 27 -4.46 -0.64 -8.36
N VAL A 28 -4.40 -1.60 -7.45
CA VAL A 28 -4.28 -3.03 -7.75
C VAL A 28 -5.35 -3.80 -6.98
N ASN A 29 -5.63 -5.02 -7.42
CA ASN A 29 -6.44 -5.96 -6.64
C ASN A 29 -5.51 -7.08 -6.15
N CYS A 30 -5.50 -7.32 -4.84
CA CYS A 30 -4.75 -8.39 -4.21
C CYS A 30 -5.72 -9.28 -3.45
N ASN A 31 -5.81 -10.56 -3.82
CA ASN A 31 -6.71 -11.53 -3.17
C ASN A 31 -8.16 -11.02 -3.06
N ASN A 32 -8.70 -10.51 -4.17
CA ASN A 32 -10.04 -9.91 -4.25
C ASN A 32 -10.23 -8.62 -3.43
N THR A 33 -9.15 -7.99 -2.96
CA THR A 33 -9.18 -6.77 -2.14
C THR A 33 -8.48 -5.60 -2.85
N PRO A 34 -9.12 -4.42 -2.99
CA PRO A 34 -8.47 -3.23 -3.58
C PRO A 34 -7.32 -2.72 -2.71
N ALA A 35 -6.16 -2.47 -3.32
CA ALA A 35 -4.99 -1.94 -2.64
C ALA A 35 -4.26 -0.91 -3.53
N ILE A 36 -3.27 -0.24 -2.94
CA ILE A 36 -2.38 0.71 -3.61
C ILE A 36 -1.00 0.08 -3.72
N LEU A 37 -0.52 -0.11 -4.94
CA LEU A 37 0.86 -0.46 -5.22
C LEU A 37 1.68 0.83 -5.38
N ILE A 38 2.84 0.90 -4.70
CA ILE A 38 3.84 1.96 -4.90
C ILE A 38 5.11 1.32 -5.47
N SER A 39 5.62 1.90 -6.55
CA SER A 39 6.81 1.42 -7.26
C SER A 39 7.66 2.58 -7.77
N GLY A 40 8.98 2.48 -7.62
CA GLY A 40 9.98 3.32 -8.29
C GLY A 40 10.84 2.45 -9.20
N GLU A 41 12.17 2.55 -9.08
CA GLU A 41 13.12 1.60 -9.70
C GLU A 41 12.87 0.14 -9.27
N ARG A 42 12.26 -0.03 -8.09
CA ARG A 42 11.81 -1.31 -7.55
C ARG A 42 10.40 -1.20 -6.99
N LEU A 43 9.78 -2.35 -6.73
CA LEU A 43 8.53 -2.42 -5.98
C LEU A 43 8.77 -1.94 -4.53
N GLU A 44 8.10 -0.88 -4.10
CA GLU A 44 8.28 -0.31 -2.77
C GLU A 44 7.32 -0.89 -1.73
N GLY A 45 6.10 -1.26 -2.16
CA GLY A 45 5.15 -1.96 -1.31
C GLY A 45 3.72 -1.91 -1.81
N VAL A 46 2.88 -2.72 -1.16
CA VAL A 46 1.42 -2.71 -1.33
C VAL A 46 0.78 -2.23 -0.03
N PHE A 47 -0.14 -1.28 -0.15
CA PHE A 47 -0.80 -0.62 0.97
C PHE A 47 -2.31 -0.80 0.87
N LEU A 48 -2.93 -1.21 1.96
CA LEU A 48 -4.38 -1.34 2.09
C LEU A 48 -4.85 -0.44 3.22
N ILE A 49 -5.86 0.39 2.95
CA ILE A 49 -6.50 1.25 3.93
C ILE A 49 -7.97 0.89 3.96
N GLU A 50 -8.45 0.49 5.13
CA GLU A 50 -9.87 0.24 5.36
C GLU A 50 -10.47 1.44 6.09
N ILE A 51 -11.54 1.98 5.50
CA ILE A 51 -12.23 3.15 6.02
C ILE A 51 -13.67 2.75 6.32
N ALA A 52 -14.11 3.00 7.56
CA ALA A 52 -15.50 2.88 8.00
C ALA A 52 -15.89 4.15 8.75
N ASP A 53 -17.10 4.66 8.51
CA ASP A 53 -17.63 5.89 9.11
C ASP A 53 -16.66 7.10 9.02
N GLY A 54 -15.99 7.22 7.87
CA GLY A 54 -15.00 8.29 7.63
C GLY A 54 -13.70 8.16 8.42
N LYS A 55 -13.44 7.02 9.08
CA LYS A 55 -12.25 6.76 9.89
C LYS A 55 -11.46 5.59 9.34
N ILE A 56 -10.14 5.69 9.42
CA ILE A 56 -9.25 4.56 9.15
C ILE A 56 -9.40 3.57 10.30
N ILE A 57 -9.93 2.39 10.00
CA ILE A 57 -10.08 1.30 10.98
C ILE A 57 -8.92 0.32 10.90
N ASN A 58 -8.34 0.13 9.70
CA ASN A 58 -7.16 -0.69 9.50
C ASN A 58 -6.23 -0.06 8.45
N PHE A 59 -4.94 -0.20 8.69
CA PHE A 59 -3.88 0.17 7.73
C PHE A 59 -2.86 -0.96 7.66
N TYR A 60 -2.73 -1.55 6.48
CA TYR A 60 -1.76 -2.61 6.22
C TYR A 60 -0.70 -2.12 5.25
N ALA A 61 0.57 -2.26 5.63
CA ALA A 61 1.72 -1.99 4.78
C ALA A 61 2.49 -3.29 4.53
N ILE A 62 2.45 -3.79 3.29
CA ILE A 62 3.15 -5.00 2.88
C ILE A 62 4.42 -4.58 2.14
N ARG A 63 5.56 -4.76 2.80
CA ARG A 63 6.90 -4.50 2.25
C ARG A 63 7.84 -5.71 2.34
N ASN A 64 7.31 -6.88 2.70
CA ASN A 64 8.09 -8.11 2.70
C ASN A 64 8.40 -8.51 1.25
N PRO A 65 9.69 -8.58 0.85
CA PRO A 65 10.08 -8.84 -0.54
C PRO A 65 9.49 -10.14 -1.10
N ASP A 66 9.38 -11.20 -0.29
CA ASP A 66 8.84 -12.49 -0.72
C ASP A 66 7.37 -12.38 -1.11
N LYS A 67 6.60 -11.57 -0.38
CA LYS A 67 5.19 -11.29 -0.70
C LYS A 67 5.04 -10.40 -1.93
N LEU A 68 6.03 -9.57 -2.22
CA LEU A 68 6.04 -8.64 -3.36
C LEU A 68 6.36 -9.33 -4.69
N LEU A 69 7.10 -10.44 -4.68
CA LEU A 69 7.39 -11.22 -5.89
C LEU A 69 6.12 -11.65 -6.65
N ALA A 70 5.08 -12.05 -5.91
CA ALA A 70 3.81 -12.45 -6.50
C ALA A 70 3.05 -11.29 -7.17
N VAL A 71 3.23 -10.07 -6.68
CA VAL A 71 2.60 -8.85 -7.23
C VAL A 71 3.33 -8.37 -8.49
N ALA A 72 4.65 -8.55 -8.54
CA ALA A 72 5.48 -8.18 -9.69
C ALA A 72 5.28 -9.12 -10.91
N THR A 73 4.64 -10.27 -10.71
CA THR A 73 4.46 -11.27 -11.77
C THR A 73 3.06 -11.18 -12.36
N LEU A 74 2.96 -10.87 -13.66
CA LEU A 74 1.70 -10.99 -14.40
C LEU A 74 1.25 -12.45 -14.42
N ARG A 75 0.12 -12.74 -13.77
CA ARG A 75 -0.52 -14.06 -13.84
C ARG A 75 -1.66 -14.02 -14.86
N GLN A 76 -1.59 -14.91 -15.84
CA GLN A 76 -2.69 -15.13 -16.77
C GLN A 76 -3.73 -16.01 -16.08
N ILE A 77 -4.96 -15.51 -15.92
CA ILE A 77 -6.08 -16.28 -15.38
C ILE A 77 -6.79 -16.94 -16.57
N SER A 78 -6.69 -18.27 -16.71
CA SER A 78 -7.48 -19.05 -17.65
C SER A 78 -8.79 -19.49 -16.99
N ARG A 79 -9.87 -19.53 -17.78
CA ARG A 79 -11.23 -19.90 -17.34
C ARG A 79 -11.45 -21.40 -17.39
#